data_AF-A0A6P0HHQ5-F1
#
_entry.id   AF-A0A6P0HHQ5-F1
#
_cell.length_a   1.000
_cell.length_b   1.000
_cell.length_c   1.000
_cell.angle_alpha   90.00
_cell.angle_beta   90.00
_cell.angle_gamma   90.00
#
_symmetry.space_group_name_H-M   'P 1'
#
loop_
_entity.id
_entity.type
_entity.pdbx_description
1 polymer ?
#
loop_
_entity_poly.entity_id
_entity_poly.type
_entity_poly.pdbx_seq_one_letter_code
_entity_poly.pdbx_strand_id
1 'polypeptide(L)'
;MHRIEVDDEVWAEMERHVKGFEQPNDVLRRLLLKDTAKAIKVDVTAGKKGRLLPLIQAGIVKPGEKLKHEQTRKGNVFEAEVTDSGWITTSKGVYQAPSPALVDLVGSQIDGWANWLHVPTGKTLRQLRFKLDQQNGSGM
;
A
#
# COMPACT_ATOMS: atom_id res chain seq x y z
N MET A 1 -22.27 0.98 3.97
CA MET A 1 -22.63 1.10 5.40
C MET A 1 -23.33 -0.18 5.80
N HIS A 2 -22.93 -0.78 6.92
CA HIS A 2 -23.55 -1.98 7.46
C HIS A 2 -24.24 -1.61 8.78
N ARG A 3 -25.41 -2.21 9.05
CA ARG A 3 -26.11 -2.05 10.33
C ARG A 3 -25.83 -3.29 11.18
N ILE A 4 -25.53 -3.06 12.45
CA ILE A 4 -25.41 -4.08 13.48
C ILE A 4 -26.37 -3.72 14.62
N GLU A 5 -26.86 -4.74 15.31
CA GLU A 5 -27.67 -4.59 16.52
C GLU A 5 -26.88 -5.14 17.70
N VAL A 6 -26.92 -4.42 18.82
CA VAL A 6 -26.25 -4.78 20.07
C VAL A 6 -27.27 -4.66 21.20
N ASP A 7 -27.08 -5.43 22.26
CA ASP A 7 -27.93 -5.35 23.45
C ASP A 7 -27.64 -4.08 24.29
N ASP A 8 -28.52 -3.84 25.27
CA ASP A 8 -28.46 -2.67 26.13
C ASP A 8 -27.21 -2.63 27.03
N GLU A 9 -26.68 -3.80 27.40
CA GLU A 9 -25.48 -3.91 28.22
C GLU A 9 -24.24 -3.46 27.44
N VAL A 10 -24.10 -3.96 26.21
CA VAL A 10 -23.03 -3.56 25.28
C VAL A 10 -23.16 -2.10 24.90
N TRP A 11 -24.38 -1.61 24.69
CA TRP A 11 -24.63 -0.19 24.40
C TRP A 11 -24.19 0.72 25.56
N ALA A 12 -24.59 0.40 26.79
CA ALA A 12 -24.20 1.17 27.97
C ALA A 12 -22.68 1.17 28.19
N GLU A 13 -22.03 0.04 27.92
CA GLU A 13 -20.58 -0.06 28.03
C GLU A 13 -19.85 0.77 26.96
N MET A 14 -20.43 0.91 25.76
CA MET A 14 -19.91 1.83 24.74
C MET A 14 -20.00 3.29 25.17
N GLU A 15 -21.13 3.72 25.75
CA GLU A 15 -21.32 5.09 26.24
C GLU A 15 -20.32 5.46 27.33
N ARG A 16 -20.06 4.55 28.28
CA ARG A 16 -19.04 4.73 29.33
C ARG A 16 -17.65 4.97 28.79
N HIS A 17 -17.34 4.38 27.64
CA HIS A 17 -16.05 4.51 27.02
C HIS A 17 -15.92 5.74 26.13
N VAL A 18 -16.98 6.48 25.80
CA VAL A 18 -16.94 7.68 24.94
C VAL A 18 -15.96 8.70 25.50
N LYS A 19 -15.05 9.21 24.65
CA LYS A 19 -14.16 10.32 25.00
C LYS A 19 -14.46 11.53 24.15
N GLY A 20 -14.92 12.62 24.77
CA GLY A 20 -15.22 13.87 24.08
C GLY A 20 -16.44 13.74 23.15
N PHE A 21 -16.24 13.98 21.86
CA PHE A 21 -17.30 13.97 20.83
C PHE A 21 -17.25 12.71 19.93
N GLU A 22 -16.71 11.60 20.45
CA GLU A 22 -16.63 10.34 19.69
C GLU A 22 -18.02 9.79 19.38
N GLN A 23 -18.22 9.31 18.15
CA GLN A 23 -19.42 8.55 17.79
C GLN A 23 -19.29 7.09 18.21
N PRO A 24 -20.40 6.33 18.35
CA PRO A 24 -20.37 4.92 18.75
C PRO A 24 -19.39 4.07 17.92
N ASN A 25 -19.32 4.31 16.61
CA ASN A 25 -18.39 3.61 15.73
C ASN A 25 -16.92 4.00 15.96
N ASP A 26 -16.63 5.21 16.42
CA ASP A 26 -15.26 5.64 16.77
C ASP A 26 -14.82 5.03 18.11
N VAL A 27 -15.74 4.88 19.06
CA VAL A 27 -15.50 4.13 20.30
C VAL A 27 -15.20 2.66 20.00
N LEU A 28 -16.00 2.01 19.14
CA LEU A 28 -15.75 0.63 18.71
C LEU A 28 -14.41 0.48 18.01
N ARG A 29 -14.07 1.38 17.08
CA ARG A 29 -12.74 1.40 16.45
C ARG A 29 -11.64 1.55 17.49
N ARG A 30 -11.82 2.40 18.49
CA ARG A 30 -10.81 2.57 19.53
C ARG A 30 -10.65 1.33 20.41
N LEU A 31 -11.74 0.74 20.89
CA LEU A 31 -11.68 -0.40 21.81
C LEU A 31 -11.24 -1.68 21.11
N LEU A 32 -11.80 -1.97 19.92
CA LEU A 32 -11.52 -3.19 19.18
C LEU A 32 -10.25 -3.05 18.32
N LEU A 33 -9.94 -1.84 17.85
CA LEU A 33 -8.81 -1.61 16.94
C LEU A 33 -7.53 -1.04 17.60
N LYS A 34 -7.54 -0.52 18.86
CA LYS A 34 -6.29 -0.08 19.52
C LYS A 34 -5.49 -1.20 20.19
N ASP A 35 -6.13 -2.21 20.76
CA ASP A 35 -5.37 -3.38 21.26
C ASP A 35 -4.84 -4.23 20.11
N THR A 36 -5.53 -4.17 18.98
CA THR A 36 -4.98 -4.63 17.72
C THR A 36 -4.03 -3.63 17.06
N ALA A 37 -3.93 -2.35 17.41
CA ALA A 37 -2.85 -1.50 16.85
C ALA A 37 -1.44 -1.96 17.28
N LYS A 38 -1.34 -2.78 18.34
CA LYS A 38 -0.09 -3.45 18.75
C LYS A 38 0.10 -4.84 18.10
N ALA A 39 -0.98 -5.49 17.65
CA ALA A 39 -0.97 -6.85 17.04
C ALA A 39 -1.28 -6.87 15.52
N ILE A 40 -1.85 -5.80 14.97
CA ILE A 40 -2.27 -5.51 13.59
C ILE A 40 -1.41 -4.33 13.10
N LYS A 41 -0.09 -4.56 13.07
CA LYS A 41 0.74 -4.02 11.98
C LYS A 41 0.75 -4.96 10.77
N VAL A 42 0.02 -6.07 10.88
CA VAL A 42 -0.20 -7.06 9.84
C VAL A 42 -1.71 -7.11 9.63
N ASP A 43 -2.15 -6.77 8.42
CA ASP A 43 -3.43 -7.20 7.85
C ASP A 43 -4.72 -6.39 8.11
N VAL A 44 -4.82 -5.16 7.57
CA VAL A 44 -6.13 -4.53 7.22
C VAL A 44 -6.20 -4.23 5.71
N THR A 45 -5.54 -5.06 4.91
CA THR A 45 -5.46 -4.84 3.46
C THR A 45 -5.72 -6.04 2.59
N ALA A 46 -6.50 -6.98 3.12
CA ALA A 46 -7.20 -8.02 2.35
C ALA A 46 -8.30 -7.47 1.40
N GLY A 47 -8.16 -6.25 0.85
CA GLY A 47 -9.13 -5.69 -0.09
C GLY A 47 -8.62 -4.55 -0.99
N LYS A 48 -7.48 -3.91 -0.67
CA LYS A 48 -6.89 -2.87 -1.53
C LYS A 48 -5.74 -3.46 -2.34
N LYS A 49 -6.07 -3.87 -3.57
CA LYS A 49 -5.12 -4.26 -4.61
C LYS A 49 -4.08 -3.14 -4.79
N GLY A 50 -2.79 -3.48 -4.70
CA GLY A 50 -1.73 -2.50 -4.91
C GLY A 50 -1.64 -2.09 -6.38
N ARG A 51 -1.03 -0.93 -6.63
CA ARG A 51 -0.92 -0.35 -7.97
C ARG A 51 -0.07 -1.19 -8.93
N LEU A 52 0.78 -2.09 -8.45
CA LEU A 52 1.53 -3.03 -9.30
C LEU A 52 0.74 -4.30 -9.64
N LEU A 53 -0.41 -4.56 -9.01
CA LEU A 53 -1.15 -5.79 -9.24
C LEU A 53 -1.49 -6.03 -10.72
N PRO A 54 -1.92 -5.01 -11.52
CA PRO A 54 -2.15 -5.22 -12.95
C PRO A 54 -0.89 -5.65 -13.73
N LEU A 55 0.30 -5.17 -13.33
CA LEU A 55 1.57 -5.58 -13.93
C LEU A 55 1.92 -7.03 -13.56
N ILE A 56 1.58 -7.46 -12.35
CA ILE A 56 1.74 -8.83 -11.89
C ILE A 56 0.79 -9.77 -12.64
N GLN A 57 -0.47 -9.39 -12.76
CA GLN A 57 -1.48 -10.18 -13.47
C GLN A 57 -1.14 -10.39 -14.95
N ALA A 58 -0.49 -9.41 -15.58
CA ALA A 58 0.02 -9.53 -16.94
C ALA A 58 1.36 -10.27 -17.07
N GLY A 59 1.96 -10.71 -15.95
CA GLY A 59 3.25 -11.39 -15.93
C GLY A 59 4.43 -10.50 -16.33
N ILE A 60 4.27 -9.18 -16.31
CA ILE A 60 5.33 -8.21 -16.63
C ILE A 60 6.27 -8.03 -15.44
N VAL A 61 5.72 -8.11 -14.23
CA VAL A 61 6.43 -8.08 -12.94
C VAL A 61 5.99 -9.31 -12.16
N LYS A 62 6.85 -9.84 -11.30
CA LYS A 62 6.55 -10.96 -10.40
C LYS A 62 6.65 -10.52 -8.94
N PRO A 63 5.88 -11.16 -8.05
CA PRO A 63 6.09 -11.03 -6.62
C PRO A 63 7.52 -11.45 -6.24
N GLY A 64 8.13 -10.74 -5.29
CA GLY A 64 9.51 -10.89 -4.86
C GLY A 64 10.55 -10.16 -5.72
N GLU A 65 10.13 -9.52 -6.83
CA GLU A 65 11.08 -8.81 -7.67
C GLU A 65 11.51 -7.47 -7.06
N LYS A 66 12.79 -7.14 -7.25
CA LYS A 66 13.41 -5.94 -6.69
C LYS A 66 13.23 -4.73 -7.59
N LEU A 67 12.93 -3.60 -6.96
CA LEU A 67 12.96 -2.27 -7.52
C LEU A 67 14.15 -1.51 -6.93
N LYS A 68 14.83 -0.74 -7.75
CA LYS A 68 15.94 0.13 -7.37
C LYS A 68 15.64 1.56 -7.81
N HIS A 69 15.96 2.53 -6.98
CA HIS A 69 16.03 3.93 -7.37
C HIS A 69 17.41 4.46 -7.03
N GLU A 70 18.06 5.12 -7.98
CA GLU A 70 19.38 5.69 -7.80
C GLU A 70 19.35 7.19 -8.09
N GLN A 71 19.84 7.98 -7.13
CA GLN A 71 20.02 9.41 -7.29
C GLN A 71 21.47 9.69 -7.62
N THR A 72 21.83 9.67 -8.91
CA THR A 72 23.20 9.89 -9.40
C THR A 72 23.83 11.17 -8.84
N ARG A 73 23.05 12.24 -8.65
CA ARG A 73 23.54 13.51 -8.08
C ARG A 73 23.83 13.48 -6.58
N LYS A 74 23.17 12.59 -5.82
CA LYS A 74 23.33 12.47 -4.36
C LYS A 74 24.04 11.19 -3.92
N GLY A 75 24.32 10.26 -4.85
CA GLY A 75 24.90 8.94 -4.57
C GLY A 75 23.98 8.00 -3.78
N ASN A 76 22.70 8.35 -3.58
CA ASN A 76 21.79 7.53 -2.80
C ASN A 76 21.17 6.43 -3.66
N VAL A 77 21.21 5.20 -3.14
CA VAL A 77 20.52 4.05 -3.72
C VAL A 77 19.44 3.61 -2.75
N PHE A 78 18.22 3.47 -3.28
CA PHE A 78 17.08 2.95 -2.54
C PHE A 78 16.61 1.66 -3.18
N GLU A 79 16.27 0.69 -2.34
CA GLU A 79 15.76 -0.61 -2.76
C GLU A 79 14.34 -0.80 -2.25
N ALA A 80 13.57 -1.54 -3.03
CA ALA A 80 12.25 -2.00 -2.66
C ALA A 80 11.95 -3.35 -3.30
N GLU A 81 10.92 -4.02 -2.81
CA GLU A 81 10.48 -5.33 -3.26
C GLU A 81 8.99 -5.31 -3.58
N VAL A 82 8.60 -5.98 -4.66
CA VAL A 82 7.20 -6.10 -5.06
C VAL A 82 6.57 -7.29 -4.34
N THR A 83 5.43 -7.08 -3.69
CA THR A 83 4.67 -8.14 -3.02
C THR A 83 3.66 -8.80 -3.97
N ASP A 84 3.11 -9.94 -3.56
CA ASP A 84 2.08 -10.69 -4.30
C ASP A 84 0.80 -9.90 -4.58
N SER A 85 0.42 -9.04 -3.64
CA SER A 85 -0.75 -8.17 -3.70
C SER A 85 -0.55 -6.91 -4.54
N GLY A 86 0.63 -6.75 -5.16
CA GLY A 86 0.97 -5.59 -5.99
C GLY A 86 1.41 -4.37 -5.20
N TRP A 87 1.80 -4.55 -3.94
CA TRP A 87 2.35 -3.52 -3.07
C TRP A 87 3.87 -3.49 -3.16
N ILE A 88 4.46 -2.44 -2.60
CA ILE A 88 5.90 -2.22 -2.57
C ILE A 88 6.36 -2.20 -1.12
N THR A 89 7.26 -3.10 -0.76
CA THR A 89 7.95 -3.13 0.52
C THR A 89 9.27 -2.39 0.37
N THR A 90 9.52 -1.41 1.22
CA THR A 90 10.81 -0.69 1.30
C THR A 90 11.38 -0.85 2.71
N SER A 91 12.58 -0.31 2.95
CA SER A 91 13.17 -0.26 4.30
C SER A 91 12.37 0.56 5.32
N LYS A 92 11.47 1.44 4.86
CA LYS A 92 10.64 2.29 5.73
C LYS A 92 9.25 1.73 6.02
N GLY A 93 8.75 0.83 5.17
CA GLY A 93 7.42 0.26 5.33
C GLY A 93 6.88 -0.34 4.04
N VAL A 94 5.57 -0.60 4.02
CA VAL A 94 4.88 -1.19 2.87
C VAL A 94 3.86 -0.19 2.32
N TYR A 95 3.84 -0.04 0.99
CA TYR A 95 3.08 0.99 0.29
C TYR A 95 2.28 0.41 -0.86
N GLN A 96 1.05 0.91 -1.02
CA GLN A 96 0.16 0.50 -2.12
C GLN A 96 0.55 1.09 -3.48
N ALA A 97 1.36 2.15 -3.49
CA ALA A 97 1.69 2.89 -4.69
C ALA A 97 3.19 3.27 -4.73
N PRO A 98 3.79 3.32 -5.93
CA PRO A 98 5.20 3.63 -6.11
C PRO A 98 5.58 5.05 -5.70
N SER A 99 4.71 6.04 -5.92
CA SER A 99 5.04 7.43 -5.57
C SER A 99 5.14 7.63 -4.05
N PRO A 100 4.16 7.23 -3.21
CA PRO A 100 4.31 7.31 -1.75
C PRO A 100 5.53 6.56 -1.22
N ALA A 101 5.83 5.38 -1.76
CA ALA A 101 7.00 4.59 -1.36
C ALA A 101 8.30 5.38 -1.57
N LEU A 102 8.42 6.07 -2.71
CA LEU A 102 9.62 6.80 -3.05
C LEU A 102 9.69 8.17 -2.36
N VAL A 103 8.57 8.85 -2.20
CA VAL A 103 8.49 10.12 -1.45
C VAL A 103 8.97 9.92 -0.03
N ASP A 104 8.57 8.85 0.64
CA ASP A 104 8.99 8.60 2.01
C ASP A 104 10.49 8.26 2.09
N LEU A 105 11.02 7.49 1.15
CA LEU A 105 12.46 7.19 1.08
C LEU A 105 13.32 8.43 0.80
N VAL A 106 12.91 9.25 -0.17
CA VAL A 106 13.67 10.42 -0.64
C VAL A 106 13.46 11.65 0.25
N GLY A 107 12.31 11.75 0.92
CA GLY A 107 11.90 12.90 1.73
C GLY A 107 11.42 14.10 0.89
N SER A 108 11.14 13.91 -0.41
CA SER A 108 10.61 14.97 -1.28
C SER A 108 9.61 14.43 -2.28
N GLN A 109 8.75 15.30 -2.81
CA GLN A 109 7.78 14.91 -3.83
C GLN A 109 8.48 14.42 -5.10
N ILE A 110 8.27 13.15 -5.46
CA ILE A 110 8.91 12.48 -6.59
C ILE A 110 7.94 11.50 -7.24
N ASP A 111 8.00 11.40 -8.56
CA ASP A 111 7.17 10.44 -9.30
C ASP A 111 7.79 9.04 -9.24
N GLY A 112 7.24 8.18 -8.38
CA GLY A 112 7.69 6.80 -8.25
C GLY A 112 7.55 5.98 -9.53
N TRP A 113 6.63 6.30 -10.45
CA TRP A 113 6.49 5.51 -11.68
C TRP A 113 7.66 5.69 -12.64
N ALA A 114 8.14 6.92 -12.78
CA ALA A 114 9.27 7.24 -13.65
C ALA A 114 10.63 6.88 -13.02
N ASN A 115 10.71 6.88 -11.69
CA ASN A 115 11.98 6.82 -10.97
C ASN A 115 12.30 5.44 -10.38
N TRP A 116 11.31 4.56 -10.20
CA TRP A 116 11.58 3.17 -9.86
C TRP A 116 12.04 2.39 -11.09
N LEU A 117 13.24 1.83 -11.00
CA LEU A 117 13.82 0.91 -11.95
C LEU A 117 13.57 -0.52 -11.48
N HIS A 118 12.99 -1.34 -12.35
CA HIS A 118 12.83 -2.76 -12.10
C HIS A 118 14.16 -3.47 -12.39
N VAL A 119 14.77 -4.07 -11.36
CA VAL A 119 16.13 -4.64 -11.45
C VAL A 119 16.22 -5.76 -12.50
N PRO A 120 15.30 -6.74 -12.55
CA PRO A 120 15.36 -7.82 -13.55
C PRO A 120 15.25 -7.34 -15.00
N THR A 121 14.44 -6.32 -15.27
CA THR A 121 14.20 -5.86 -16.65
C THR A 121 15.01 -4.64 -17.05
N GLY A 122 15.62 -3.93 -16.10
CA GLY A 122 16.29 -2.65 -16.31
C GLY A 122 15.35 -1.55 -16.82
N LYS A 123 14.03 -1.71 -16.67
CA LYS A 123 13.02 -0.76 -17.16
C LYS A 123 12.31 -0.06 -16.02
N THR A 124 11.82 1.15 -16.26
CA THR A 124 11.05 1.87 -15.25
C THR A 124 9.64 1.32 -15.12
N LEU A 125 9.02 1.47 -13.94
CA LEU A 125 7.61 1.05 -13.75
C LEU A 125 6.67 1.71 -14.75
N ARG A 126 6.95 2.96 -15.14
CA ARG A 126 6.22 3.67 -16.20
C ARG A 126 6.34 2.95 -17.54
N GLN A 127 7.53 2.54 -17.95
CA GLN A 127 7.74 1.77 -19.19
C GLN A 127 7.04 0.41 -19.15
N LEU A 128 7.07 -0.27 -17.99
CA LEU A 128 6.35 -1.53 -17.80
C LEU A 128 4.83 -1.34 -17.93
N ARG A 129 4.30 -0.20 -17.44
CA ARG A 129 2.89 0.15 -17.62
C ARG A 129 2.54 0.45 -19.08
N PHE A 130 3.38 1.17 -19.80
CA PHE A 130 3.18 1.34 -21.24
C PHE A 130 3.18 0.00 -22.00
N LYS A 131 4.03 -0.95 -21.59
CA LYS A 131 4.02 -2.30 -22.16
C LYS A 131 2.69 -3.03 -21.88
N LEU A 132 2.15 -2.89 -20.66
CA LEU A 132 0.83 -3.41 -20.31
C LEU A 132 -0.27 -2.82 -21.19
N ASP A 133 -0.27 -1.50 -21.37
CA ASP A 133 -1.26 -0.81 -22.19
C ASP A 133 -1.19 -1.28 -23.66
N GLN A 134 0.01 -1.53 -24.19
CA GLN A 134 0.16 -2.12 -25.53
C GLN A 134 -0.32 -3.57 -25.60
N GLN A 135 -0.07 -4.39 -24.58
CA GLN A 135 -0.57 -5.77 -24.53
C GLN A 135 -2.11 -5.83 -24.49
N ASN A 136 -2.74 -4.90 -23.76
CA ASN A 136 -4.19 -4.81 -23.67
C ASN A 136 -4.82 -4.15 -24.92
N GLY A 137 -4.10 -3.24 -25.58
CA GLY A 137 -4.56 -2.56 -26.79
C GLY A 137 -4.42 -3.38 -28.08
N SER A 138 -3.56 -4.39 -28.13
CA SER A 138 -3.44 -5.32 -29.27
C SER A 138 -4.54 -6.39 -29.34
N GLY A 139 -5.56 -6.31 -28.47
CA GLY A 139 -6.71 -7.22 -28.44
C GLY A 139 -8.03 -6.61 -28.92
N MET A 140 -8.01 -5.43 -29.56
CA MET A 140 -9.19 -4.77 -30.13
C MET A 140 -9.21 -4.84 -31.65
#